data_AF-A0A2M9IBG9-F1
#
_entry.id   AF-A0A2M9IBG9-F1
#
_cell.length_a   1.000
_cell.length_b   1.000
_cell.length_c   1.000
_cell.angle_alpha   90.00
_cell.angle_beta   90.00
_cell.angle_gamma   90.00
#
_symmetry.space_group_name_H-M   'P 1'
#
loop_
_entity.id
_entity.type
_entity.pdbx_description
1 polymer ?
#
loop_
_entity_poly.entity_id
_entity_poly.type
_entity_poly.pdbx_seq_one_letter_code
_entity_poly.pdbx_strand_id
1 'polypeptide(L)'
;MPATHHSAAARKPSKSSPGAAGRPGADAQARTRAAPHETPPAAGQSPGGATAVGRIPVLDVRPVVQHGRRPAKAVTGESFEISATVFREGHDAVAANVVLRDPEGRAGPWTPMRELAPGTDRWGATVTAGPPGHWTYQVEAWADPVTTWRHHAQIKIPAGLDTDLVLEEGARLYERAAAGVPDGPERDTLAAAVAALRDENRPAAARLAAALTPEVDAVLARRPLR
;
A
#
# COMPACT_ATOMS: atom_id res chain seq x y z
N MET A 1 -4.74 -11.54 50.74
CA MET A 1 -6.03 -12.26 50.57
C MET A 1 -6.06 -12.87 49.18
N PRO A 2 -5.97 -14.20 49.00
CA PRO A 2 -6.14 -14.82 47.70
C PRO A 2 -7.54 -15.45 47.57
N ALA A 3 -8.17 -15.31 46.41
CA ALA A 3 -9.36 -16.07 46.04
C ALA A 3 -9.04 -16.93 44.81
N THR A 4 -8.80 -18.20 45.08
CA THR A 4 -8.87 -19.33 44.14
C THR A 4 -10.31 -19.60 43.75
N HIS A 5 -10.61 -19.84 42.47
CA HIS A 5 -11.61 -20.83 42.07
C HIS A 5 -11.22 -21.49 40.74
N HIS A 6 -11.01 -22.80 40.83
CA HIS A 6 -11.05 -23.77 39.74
C HIS A 6 -12.49 -23.91 39.20
N SER A 7 -12.65 -24.19 37.91
CA SER A 7 -13.52 -25.30 37.48
C SER A 7 -13.25 -25.71 36.03
N ALA A 8 -13.30 -27.02 35.80
CA ALA A 8 -12.89 -27.70 34.58
C ALA A 8 -14.06 -28.48 33.94
N ALA A 9 -13.90 -28.69 32.62
CA ALA A 9 -14.34 -29.83 31.81
C ALA A 9 -15.84 -30.05 31.51
N ALA A 10 -16.18 -30.23 30.22
CA ALA A 10 -16.34 -31.56 29.64
C ALA A 10 -16.78 -31.52 28.14
N ARG A 11 -15.95 -32.09 27.27
CA ARG A 11 -16.30 -32.59 25.92
C ARG A 11 -16.76 -34.03 26.03
N LYS A 12 -17.68 -34.49 25.15
CA LYS A 12 -17.92 -35.91 24.77
C LYS A 12 -18.89 -36.02 23.57
N PRO A 13 -19.04 -37.19 22.88
CA PRO A 13 -18.53 -37.36 21.51
C PRO A 13 -19.55 -37.90 20.47
N SER A 14 -19.03 -38.14 19.26
CA SER A 14 -19.60 -38.73 18.04
C SER A 14 -20.37 -40.05 18.19
N LYS A 15 -21.32 -40.29 17.25
CA LYS A 15 -21.88 -41.62 16.95
C LYS A 15 -21.92 -41.89 15.45
N SER A 16 -21.48 -43.09 15.07
CA SER A 16 -21.53 -43.73 13.75
C SER A 16 -22.66 -44.79 13.69
N SER A 17 -23.14 -45.06 12.47
CA SER A 17 -24.21 -46.01 12.04
C SER A 17 -23.91 -47.50 12.35
N PRO A 18 -24.85 -48.48 12.14
CA PRO A 18 -25.15 -49.05 10.80
C PRO A 18 -26.52 -49.79 10.55
N GLY A 19 -26.83 -50.07 9.26
CA GLY A 19 -27.56 -51.25 8.71
C GLY A 19 -29.10 -51.31 8.84
N ALA A 20 -29.91 -52.02 8.03
CA ALA A 20 -29.79 -52.77 6.77
C ALA A 20 -31.22 -53.26 6.37
N ALA A 21 -31.37 -53.85 5.15
CA ALA A 21 -32.50 -54.61 4.57
C ALA A 21 -33.63 -53.79 3.88
N GLY A 22 -34.12 -54.06 2.66
CA GLY A 22 -33.88 -55.11 1.66
C GLY A 22 -35.16 -55.91 1.37
N ARG A 23 -35.78 -55.78 0.17
CA ARG A 23 -36.44 -56.81 -0.68
C ARG A 23 -37.33 -56.22 -1.84
N PRO A 24 -37.70 -57.01 -2.89
CA PRO A 24 -37.57 -56.60 -4.30
C PRO A 24 -38.87 -56.67 -5.16
N GLY A 25 -38.76 -56.28 -6.44
CA GLY A 25 -39.68 -56.60 -7.55
C GLY A 25 -39.25 -55.81 -8.80
N ALA A 26 -38.62 -56.42 -9.81
CA ALA A 26 -39.17 -57.20 -10.92
C ALA A 26 -39.40 -56.36 -12.21
N ASP A 27 -38.64 -56.74 -13.23
CA ASP A 27 -38.88 -56.71 -14.67
C ASP A 27 -38.62 -55.48 -15.58
N ALA A 28 -38.03 -55.87 -16.73
CA ALA A 28 -38.14 -55.35 -18.09
C ALA A 28 -37.18 -54.25 -18.59
N GLN A 29 -36.13 -54.73 -19.28
CA GLN A 29 -35.66 -54.35 -20.63
C GLN A 29 -35.45 -52.87 -21.00
N ALA A 30 -34.20 -52.51 -21.29
CA ALA A 30 -33.77 -51.97 -22.59
C ALA A 30 -32.24 -51.82 -22.61
N ARG A 31 -31.56 -52.57 -23.48
CA ARG A 31 -30.14 -52.39 -23.76
C ARG A 31 -29.98 -51.26 -24.79
N THR A 32 -29.70 -50.06 -24.31
CA THR A 32 -29.26 -48.95 -25.17
C THR A 32 -27.73 -48.87 -25.11
N ARG A 33 -27.10 -49.05 -26.27
CA ARG A 33 -25.66 -48.95 -26.48
C ARG A 33 -25.20 -47.52 -26.18
N ALA A 34 -24.47 -47.32 -25.08
CA ALA A 34 -23.88 -46.04 -24.73
C ALA A 34 -22.73 -45.69 -25.68
N ALA A 35 -22.78 -44.50 -26.27
CA ALA A 35 -21.68 -43.89 -27.01
C ALA A 35 -20.55 -43.49 -26.04
N PRO A 36 -19.28 -43.39 -26.49
CA PRO A 36 -18.18 -43.00 -25.63
C PRO A 36 -18.39 -41.57 -25.13
N HIS A 37 -18.30 -41.37 -23.81
CA HIS A 37 -18.23 -40.04 -23.21
C HIS A 37 -16.87 -39.43 -23.58
N GLU A 38 -16.87 -38.48 -24.52
CA GLU A 38 -15.74 -37.56 -24.65
C GLU A 38 -15.61 -36.76 -23.35
N THR A 39 -14.43 -36.85 -22.75
CA THR A 39 -14.08 -36.10 -21.55
C THR A 39 -13.95 -34.63 -21.97
N PRO A 40 -14.67 -33.68 -21.35
CA PRO A 40 -14.46 -32.27 -21.63
C PRO A 40 -13.00 -31.90 -21.35
N PRO A 41 -12.32 -31.14 -22.23
CA PRO A 41 -10.98 -30.67 -21.93
C PRO A 41 -11.02 -29.88 -20.62
N ALA A 42 -10.08 -30.18 -19.74
CA ALA A 42 -9.93 -29.51 -18.46
C ALA A 42 -10.01 -28.00 -18.66
N ALA A 43 -11.02 -27.39 -18.03
CA ALA A 43 -11.22 -25.96 -18.02
C ALA A 43 -9.90 -25.27 -17.71
N GLY A 44 -9.55 -24.31 -18.56
CA GLY A 44 -8.31 -23.56 -18.49
C GLY A 44 -8.03 -23.09 -17.06
N GLN A 45 -6.77 -23.26 -16.66
CA GLN A 45 -6.22 -22.73 -15.43
C GLN A 45 -6.66 -21.27 -15.32
N SER A 46 -7.53 -20.98 -14.34
CA SER A 46 -7.84 -19.60 -13.97
C SER A 46 -6.51 -18.94 -13.55
N PRO A 47 -6.18 -17.76 -14.06
CA PRO A 47 -4.98 -17.07 -13.60
C PRO A 47 -5.08 -16.90 -12.08
N GLY A 48 -4.06 -17.36 -11.37
CA GLY A 48 -4.02 -17.37 -9.92
C GLY A 48 -4.43 -16.01 -9.33
N GLY A 49 -5.51 -16.05 -8.54
CA GLY A 49 -5.99 -15.05 -7.58
C GLY A 49 -5.53 -13.61 -7.75
N ALA A 50 -6.04 -12.89 -8.76
CA ALA A 50 -6.02 -11.43 -8.72
C ALA A 50 -6.90 -10.97 -7.54
N THR A 51 -6.30 -10.41 -6.49
CA THR A 51 -7.04 -9.81 -5.38
C THR A 51 -7.61 -8.45 -5.78
N ALA A 52 -8.79 -8.11 -5.27
CA ALA A 52 -9.41 -6.81 -5.55
C ALA A 52 -8.65 -5.62 -4.94
N VAL A 53 -7.73 -5.88 -4.00
CA VAL A 53 -6.93 -4.89 -3.29
C VAL A 53 -5.45 -5.15 -3.55
N GLY A 54 -4.69 -4.08 -3.82
CA GLY A 54 -3.24 -4.13 -4.03
C GLY A 54 -2.43 -4.20 -2.72
N ARG A 55 -1.10 -4.10 -2.83
CA ARG A 55 -0.18 -4.19 -1.66
C ARG A 55 -0.40 -3.07 -0.65
N ILE A 56 -0.66 -1.86 -1.13
CA ILE A 56 -1.07 -0.71 -0.33
C ILE A 56 -2.51 -0.39 -0.74
N PRO A 57 -3.50 -0.58 0.16
CA PRO A 57 -4.89 -0.25 -0.11
C PRO A 57 -5.09 1.20 -0.59
N VAL A 58 -5.70 1.35 -1.77
CA VAL A 58 -6.22 2.61 -2.31
C VAL A 58 -7.68 2.38 -2.66
N LEU A 59 -8.58 2.96 -1.86
CA LEU A 59 -10.01 2.68 -1.90
C LEU A 59 -10.82 3.98 -2.05
N ASP A 60 -12.07 3.87 -2.51
CA ASP A 60 -13.04 4.98 -2.60
C ASP A 60 -12.45 6.27 -3.20
N VAL A 61 -11.81 6.16 -4.36
CA VAL A 61 -11.28 7.33 -5.08
C VAL A 61 -12.43 8.22 -5.54
N ARG A 62 -12.32 9.52 -5.26
CA ARG A 62 -13.32 10.55 -5.59
C ARG A 62 -12.65 11.74 -6.29
N PRO A 63 -13.36 12.47 -7.17
CA PRO A 63 -14.81 12.40 -7.43
C PRO A 63 -15.26 11.32 -8.43
N VAL A 64 -16.15 10.41 -8.02
CA VAL A 64 -16.70 9.36 -8.89
C VAL A 64 -18.18 9.62 -9.20
N VAL A 65 -18.58 9.49 -10.48
CA VAL A 65 -19.97 9.65 -10.92
C VAL A 65 -20.49 8.32 -11.44
N GLN A 66 -21.62 7.85 -10.87
CA GLN A 66 -22.24 6.56 -11.24
C GLN A 66 -21.23 5.39 -11.26
N HIS A 67 -20.41 5.27 -10.21
CA HIS A 67 -19.37 4.23 -10.10
C HIS A 67 -18.39 4.20 -11.29
N GLY A 68 -18.09 5.37 -11.87
CA GLY A 68 -17.16 5.52 -12.99
C GLY A 68 -17.80 5.36 -14.37
N ARG A 69 -19.10 5.08 -14.45
CA ARG A 69 -19.83 4.98 -15.74
C ARG A 69 -20.01 6.32 -16.44
N ARG A 70 -19.83 7.43 -15.72
CA ARG A 70 -19.87 8.79 -16.26
C ARG A 70 -18.67 9.57 -15.76
N PRO A 71 -18.11 10.49 -16.57
CA PRO A 71 -16.99 11.29 -16.15
C PRO A 71 -17.43 12.33 -15.10
N ALA A 72 -16.52 12.60 -14.15
CA ALA A 72 -16.56 13.85 -13.38
C ALA A 72 -16.35 15.04 -14.34
N LYS A 73 -16.72 16.24 -13.90
CA LYS A 73 -16.67 17.45 -14.72
C LYS A 73 -15.80 18.49 -14.05
N ALA A 74 -15.07 19.23 -14.87
CA ALA A 74 -14.36 20.44 -14.52
C ALA A 74 -14.26 21.34 -15.77
N VAL A 75 -14.01 22.63 -15.59
CA VAL A 75 -13.68 23.56 -16.67
C VAL A 75 -12.21 23.97 -16.63
N THR A 76 -11.68 24.48 -17.73
CA THR A 76 -10.29 24.95 -17.80
C THR A 76 -10.00 25.98 -16.71
N GLY A 77 -8.94 25.74 -15.94
CA GLY A 77 -8.51 26.57 -14.81
C GLY A 77 -9.24 26.29 -13.49
N GLU A 78 -10.29 25.46 -13.49
CA GLU A 78 -10.97 25.05 -12.26
C GLU A 78 -10.10 24.11 -11.44
N SER A 79 -10.06 24.36 -10.13
CA SER A 79 -9.37 23.50 -9.18
C SER A 79 -10.36 22.73 -8.32
N PHE A 80 -10.11 21.43 -8.16
CA PHE A 80 -10.95 20.55 -7.36
C PHE A 80 -10.10 19.50 -6.63
N GLU A 81 -10.66 18.94 -5.56
CA GLU A 81 -9.98 17.92 -4.76
C GLU A 81 -10.23 16.52 -5.34
N ILE A 82 -9.15 15.76 -5.51
CA ILE A 82 -9.19 14.32 -5.66
C ILE A 82 -8.83 13.70 -4.30
N SER A 83 -9.65 12.76 -3.83
CA SER A 83 -9.45 12.09 -2.55
C SER A 83 -9.57 10.58 -2.65
N ALA A 84 -8.97 9.86 -1.71
CA ALA A 84 -9.04 8.41 -1.60
C ALA A 84 -8.82 7.98 -0.14
N THR A 85 -9.25 6.78 0.21
CA THR A 85 -8.85 6.13 1.45
C THR A 85 -7.57 5.35 1.21
N VAL A 86 -6.50 5.70 1.93
CA VAL A 86 -5.17 5.11 1.77
C VAL A 86 -4.58 4.77 3.13
N PHE A 87 -4.21 3.51 3.31
CA PHE A 87 -3.58 2.99 4.52
C PHE A 87 -2.74 1.75 4.18
N ARG A 88 -2.08 1.17 5.18
CA ARG A 88 -1.37 -0.10 5.09
C ARG A 88 -1.55 -0.94 6.36
N GLU A 89 -1.12 -2.18 6.32
CA GLU A 89 -0.95 -2.99 7.51
C GLU A 89 0.21 -2.50 8.38
N GLY A 90 0.12 -2.74 9.69
CA GLY A 90 1.13 -2.30 10.66
C GLY A 90 0.96 -0.83 11.05
N HIS A 91 2.04 -0.24 11.55
CA HIS A 91 2.06 1.13 12.08
C HIS A 91 2.97 2.08 11.29
N ASP A 92 3.59 1.58 10.22
CA ASP A 92 4.51 2.38 9.40
C ASP A 92 3.73 3.38 8.55
N ALA A 93 4.38 4.49 8.20
CA ALA A 93 3.78 5.54 7.40
C ALA A 93 3.46 5.08 5.96
N VAL A 94 2.47 5.75 5.37
CA VAL A 94 2.11 5.69 3.96
C VAL A 94 2.12 7.09 3.38
N ALA A 95 2.30 7.18 2.07
CA ALA A 95 2.10 8.40 1.31
C ALA A 95 1.37 8.09 0.01
N ALA A 96 0.75 9.12 -0.57
CA ALA A 96 0.00 9.00 -1.82
C ALA A 96 0.18 10.23 -2.70
N ASN A 97 -0.06 10.07 -4.00
CA ASN A 97 -0.14 11.18 -4.96
C ASN A 97 -1.25 10.96 -5.96
N VAL A 98 -1.69 12.06 -6.54
CA VAL A 98 -2.56 12.06 -7.72
C VAL A 98 -1.71 12.11 -8.98
N VAL A 99 -2.04 11.29 -9.97
CA VAL A 99 -1.55 11.45 -11.34
C VAL A 99 -2.74 11.82 -12.21
N LEU A 100 -2.82 13.10 -12.57
CA LEU A 100 -3.79 13.62 -13.54
C LEU A 100 -3.16 13.53 -14.94
N ARG A 101 -3.84 12.87 -15.88
CA ARG A 101 -3.42 12.72 -17.27
C ARG A 101 -4.31 13.51 -18.20
N ASP A 102 -3.69 14.22 -19.12
CA ASP A 102 -4.37 14.98 -20.16
C ASP A 102 -4.97 14.08 -21.27
N PRO A 103 -5.68 14.64 -22.25
CA PRO A 103 -6.28 13.87 -23.34
C PRO A 103 -5.28 13.10 -24.20
N GLU A 104 -4.01 13.50 -24.20
CA GLU A 104 -2.91 12.80 -24.87
C GLU A 104 -2.25 11.74 -23.98
N GLY A 105 -2.73 11.56 -22.75
CA GLY A 105 -2.22 10.59 -21.77
C GLY A 105 -0.98 11.04 -21.00
N ARG A 106 -0.53 12.28 -21.20
CA ARG A 106 0.66 12.83 -20.52
C ARG A 106 0.32 13.13 -19.07
N ALA A 107 1.18 12.67 -18.16
CA ALA A 107 1.03 12.95 -16.74
C ALA A 107 1.35 14.41 -16.43
N GLY A 108 0.53 15.01 -15.58
CA GLY A 108 0.74 16.34 -15.03
C GLY A 108 1.86 16.40 -13.98
N PRO A 109 1.98 17.51 -13.26
CA PRO A 109 3.03 17.70 -12.27
C PRO A 109 2.88 16.78 -11.07
N TRP A 110 3.98 16.64 -10.31
CA TRP A 110 3.99 15.98 -9.01
C TRP A 110 2.94 16.59 -8.07
N THR A 111 1.98 15.77 -7.63
CA THR A 111 0.83 16.23 -6.83
C THR A 111 0.66 15.32 -5.60
N PRO A 112 1.46 15.51 -4.53
CA PRO A 112 1.37 14.70 -3.33
C PRO A 112 0.05 14.96 -2.59
N MET A 113 -0.52 13.91 -2.02
CA MET A 113 -1.69 13.97 -1.16
C MET A 113 -1.27 14.13 0.29
N ARG A 114 -2.18 14.65 1.11
CA ARG A 114 -2.07 14.67 2.57
C ARG A 114 -3.29 14.02 3.19
N GLU A 115 -3.17 13.49 4.39
CA GLU A 115 -4.33 13.11 5.18
C GLU A 115 -5.18 14.37 5.49
N LEU A 116 -6.49 14.30 5.22
CA LEU A 116 -7.42 15.42 5.32
C LEU A 116 -7.85 15.67 6.76
N ALA A 117 -7.91 14.62 7.58
CA ALA A 117 -8.18 14.69 9.00
C ALA A 117 -7.45 13.55 9.72
N PRO A 118 -6.82 13.79 10.89
CA PRO A 118 -6.06 12.76 11.58
C PRO A 118 -6.88 11.51 11.91
N GLY A 119 -6.32 10.33 11.59
CA GLY A 119 -6.90 9.03 11.93
C GLY A 119 -8.10 8.62 11.08
N THR A 120 -8.29 9.27 9.93
CA THR A 120 -9.38 8.94 9.00
C THR A 120 -8.92 8.10 7.82
N ASP A 121 -7.61 8.00 7.61
CA ASP A 121 -6.99 7.41 6.43
C ASP A 121 -7.50 8.04 5.12
N ARG A 122 -8.12 9.23 5.20
CA ARG A 122 -8.67 9.94 4.06
C ARG A 122 -7.63 10.90 3.55
N TRP A 123 -7.12 10.64 2.36
CA TRP A 123 -6.12 11.46 1.70
C TRP A 123 -6.74 12.33 0.62
N GLY A 124 -6.18 13.51 0.38
CA GLY A 124 -6.61 14.38 -0.71
C GLY A 124 -5.49 15.28 -1.25
N ALA A 125 -5.63 15.65 -2.52
CA ALA A 125 -4.83 16.70 -3.16
C ALA A 125 -5.69 17.51 -4.14
N THR A 126 -5.37 18.78 -4.28
CA THR A 126 -6.00 19.66 -5.26
C THR A 126 -5.31 19.52 -6.61
N VAL A 127 -6.10 19.36 -7.67
CA VAL A 127 -5.64 19.41 -9.06
C VAL A 127 -6.35 20.54 -9.80
N THR A 128 -5.75 21.00 -10.90
CA THR A 128 -6.34 22.03 -11.76
C THR A 128 -6.50 21.49 -13.17
N ALA A 129 -7.71 21.60 -13.73
CA ALA A 129 -7.99 21.14 -15.08
C ALA A 129 -7.36 22.08 -16.13
N GLY A 130 -6.71 21.50 -17.14
CA GLY A 130 -6.06 22.23 -18.22
C GLY A 130 -6.97 22.45 -19.45
N PRO A 131 -6.42 22.35 -20.66
CA PRO A 131 -7.20 22.44 -21.90
C PRO A 131 -8.40 21.48 -21.95
N PRO A 132 -9.47 21.83 -22.68
CA PRO A 132 -10.64 20.97 -22.81
C PRO A 132 -10.31 19.60 -23.41
N GLY A 133 -10.92 18.54 -22.87
CA GLY A 133 -10.80 17.19 -23.41
C GLY A 133 -11.16 16.11 -22.39
N HIS A 134 -10.84 14.86 -22.71
CA HIS A 134 -11.07 13.72 -21.82
C HIS A 134 -9.82 13.46 -20.98
N TRP A 135 -9.87 13.85 -19.71
CA TRP A 135 -8.80 13.63 -18.75
C TRP A 135 -9.06 12.35 -17.96
N THR A 136 -7.99 11.75 -17.43
CA THR A 136 -8.08 10.64 -16.47
C THR A 136 -7.26 10.97 -15.24
N TYR A 137 -7.63 10.42 -14.09
CA TYR A 137 -6.82 10.55 -12.89
C TYR A 137 -6.72 9.22 -12.16
N GLN A 138 -5.59 9.00 -11.49
CA GLN A 138 -5.34 7.86 -10.62
C GLN A 138 -4.73 8.34 -9.31
N VAL A 139 -4.90 7.54 -8.25
CA VAL A 139 -4.20 7.71 -6.99
C VAL A 139 -3.19 6.58 -6.86
N GLU A 140 -1.93 6.95 -6.66
CA GLU A 140 -0.84 6.03 -6.35
C GLU A 140 -0.56 6.11 -4.86
N ALA A 141 -0.29 4.98 -4.22
CA ALA A 141 0.09 4.91 -2.81
C ALA A 141 1.25 3.95 -2.60
N TRP A 142 2.09 4.27 -1.62
CA TRP A 142 3.29 3.51 -1.27
C TRP A 142 3.56 3.57 0.24
N ALA A 143 4.41 2.66 0.69
CA ALA A 143 5.00 2.73 2.02
C ALA A 143 5.97 3.91 2.09
N ASP A 144 5.95 4.70 3.15
CA ASP A 144 6.92 5.78 3.38
C ASP A 144 7.93 5.39 4.48
N PRO A 145 9.00 4.64 4.11
CA PRO A 145 9.98 4.16 5.08
C PRO A 145 10.83 5.31 5.66
N VAL A 146 11.01 6.41 4.92
CA VAL A 146 11.81 7.55 5.38
C VAL A 146 11.09 8.27 6.51
N THR A 147 9.81 8.58 6.34
CA THR A 147 9.01 9.22 7.40
C THR A 147 8.92 8.33 8.63
N THR A 148 8.73 7.03 8.43
CA THR A 148 8.74 6.03 9.52
C THR A 148 10.06 6.04 10.28
N TRP A 149 11.18 5.97 9.56
CA TRP A 149 12.51 5.97 10.17
C TRP A 149 12.79 7.28 10.91
N ARG A 150 12.48 8.44 10.32
CA ARG A 150 12.69 9.76 10.96
C ARG A 150 11.98 9.85 12.31
N HIS A 151 10.72 9.39 12.37
CA HIS A 151 9.96 9.37 13.61
C HIS A 151 10.67 8.54 14.70
N HIS A 152 11.09 7.31 14.37
CA HIS A 152 11.82 6.46 15.31
C HIS A 152 13.18 7.04 15.70
N ALA A 153 13.94 7.58 14.75
CA ALA A 153 15.27 8.12 14.99
C ALA A 153 15.25 9.34 15.91
N GLN A 154 14.27 10.24 15.73
CA GLN A 154 14.09 11.41 16.60
C GLN A 154 13.76 11.06 18.05
N ILE A 155 13.24 9.85 18.31
CA ILE A 155 12.97 9.34 19.67
C ILE A 155 14.17 8.57 20.21
N LYS A 156 14.72 7.63 19.42
CA LYS A 156 15.76 6.70 19.86
C LYS A 156 17.13 7.37 20.03
N ILE A 157 17.52 8.27 19.13
CA ILE A 157 18.84 8.90 19.16
C ILE A 157 19.05 9.75 20.43
N PRO A 158 18.12 10.64 20.84
CA PRO A 158 18.27 11.37 22.10
C PRO A 158 18.26 10.47 23.34
N ALA A 159 17.59 9.31 23.26
CA ALA A 159 17.55 8.32 24.34
C ALA A 159 18.80 7.41 24.39
N GLY A 160 19.73 7.53 23.44
CA GLY A 160 20.92 6.68 23.36
C GLY A 160 20.61 5.22 23.02
N LEU A 161 19.48 4.93 22.39
CA LEU A 161 19.03 3.59 22.07
C LEU A 161 19.43 3.19 20.65
N ASP A 162 20.20 2.10 20.53
CA ASP A 162 20.61 1.49 19.25
C ASP A 162 21.15 2.51 18.23
N THR A 163 21.90 3.52 18.69
CA THR A 163 22.17 4.72 17.89
C THR A 163 22.85 4.42 16.56
N ASP A 164 23.87 3.56 16.56
CA ASP A 164 24.60 3.24 15.33
C ASP A 164 23.76 2.41 14.36
N LEU A 165 22.94 1.49 14.88
CA LEU A 165 22.01 0.72 14.06
C LEU A 165 20.97 1.62 13.39
N VAL A 166 20.34 2.50 14.18
CA VAL A 166 19.33 3.44 13.69
C VAL A 166 19.91 4.37 12.62
N LEU A 167 21.12 4.88 12.82
CA LEU A 167 21.77 5.77 11.85
C LEU A 167 22.16 5.03 10.56
N GLU A 168 22.64 3.78 10.66
CA GLU A 168 22.96 2.95 9.49
C GLU A 168 21.70 2.55 8.71
N GLU A 169 20.59 2.23 9.38
CA GLU A 169 19.29 2.00 8.72
C GLU A 169 18.86 3.23 7.91
N GLY A 170 19.00 4.43 8.49
CA GLY A 170 18.73 5.70 7.82
C GLY A 170 19.62 5.94 6.61
N ALA A 171 20.92 5.65 6.74
CA ALA A 171 21.88 5.80 5.66
C ALA A 171 21.48 4.95 4.44
N ARG A 172 21.10 3.68 4.66
CA ARG A 172 20.62 2.79 3.60
C ARG A 172 19.34 3.26 2.93
N LEU A 173 18.41 3.83 3.70
CA LEU A 173 17.19 4.42 3.13
C LEU A 173 17.52 5.61 2.23
N TYR A 174 18.44 6.48 2.65
CA TYR A 174 18.84 7.66 1.89
C TYR A 174 19.67 7.30 0.65
N GLU A 175 20.48 6.25 0.71
CA GLU A 175 21.17 5.69 -0.47
C GLU A 175 20.17 5.22 -1.53
N ARG A 176 19.14 4.47 -1.11
CA ARG A 176 18.07 4.03 -2.01
C ARG A 176 17.29 5.21 -2.58
N ALA A 177 17.00 6.23 -1.78
CA ALA A 177 16.37 7.45 -2.25
C ALA A 177 17.24 8.16 -3.30
N ALA A 178 18.54 8.32 -3.03
CA ALA A 178 19.50 8.95 -3.92
C ALA A 178 19.65 8.21 -5.27
N ALA A 179 19.54 6.88 -5.28
CA ALA A 179 19.56 6.08 -6.50
C ALA A 179 18.36 6.37 -7.44
N GLY A 180 17.24 6.87 -6.90
CA GLY A 180 16.08 7.32 -7.67
C GLY A 180 16.14 8.78 -8.14
N VAL A 181 17.19 9.52 -7.77
CA VAL A 181 17.39 10.92 -8.14
C VAL A 181 18.40 11.01 -9.31
N PRO A 182 18.10 11.79 -10.36
CA PRO A 182 19.07 12.05 -11.44
C PRO A 182 20.39 12.64 -10.92
N ASP A 183 21.48 12.43 -11.65
CA ASP A 183 22.77 13.03 -11.30
C ASP A 183 22.67 14.56 -11.19
N GLY A 184 23.28 15.12 -10.14
CA GLY A 184 23.28 16.55 -9.88
C GLY A 184 23.11 16.91 -8.39
N PRO A 185 22.90 18.20 -8.09
CA PRO A 185 22.95 18.71 -6.72
C PRO A 185 21.98 18.05 -5.74
N GLU A 186 20.80 17.62 -6.20
CA GLU A 186 19.81 16.91 -5.37
C GLU A 186 20.35 15.56 -4.89
N ARG A 187 21.00 14.80 -5.79
CA ARG A 187 21.62 13.52 -5.46
C ARG A 187 22.83 13.70 -4.56
N ASP A 188 23.64 14.73 -4.81
CA ASP A 188 24.80 15.07 -3.97
C ASP A 188 24.38 15.45 -2.55
N THR A 189 23.25 16.16 -2.41
CA THR A 189 22.67 16.53 -1.11
C THR A 189 22.32 15.28 -0.30
N LEU A 190 21.65 14.29 -0.92
CA LEU A 190 21.35 13.02 -0.25
C LEU A 190 22.61 12.22 0.06
N ALA A 191 23.59 12.19 -0.85
CA ALA A 191 24.86 11.50 -0.63
C ALA A 191 25.66 12.11 0.53
N ALA A 192 25.66 13.44 0.67
CA ALA A 192 26.26 14.13 1.81
C ALA A 192 25.56 13.77 3.13
N ALA A 193 24.23 13.68 3.13
CA ALA A 193 23.47 13.24 4.30
C ALA A 193 23.80 11.78 4.68
N VAL A 194 23.94 10.87 3.70
CA VAL A 194 24.39 9.49 3.93
C VAL A 194 25.78 9.45 4.57
N ALA A 195 26.74 10.20 4.03
CA ALA A 195 28.08 10.27 4.57
C ALA A 195 28.07 10.80 6.02
N ALA A 196 27.27 11.83 6.30
CA ALA A 196 27.14 12.37 7.65
C ALA A 196 26.45 11.41 8.63
N LEU A 197 25.47 10.62 8.18
CA LEU A 197 24.85 9.57 9.00
C LEU A 197 25.86 8.49 9.41
N ARG A 198 26.85 8.20 8.57
CA ARG A 198 27.90 7.20 8.83
C ARG A 198 29.18 7.74 9.47
N ASP A 199 29.27 9.03 9.74
CA ASP A 199 30.47 9.62 10.34
C ASP A 199 30.54 9.34 11.85
N GLU A 200 31.15 8.21 12.21
CA GLU A 200 31.33 7.76 13.60
C GLU A 200 32.18 8.71 14.46
N ASN A 201 32.88 9.69 13.86
CA ASN A 201 33.64 10.69 14.60
C ASN A 201 32.76 11.83 15.14
N ARG A 202 31.47 11.87 14.79
CA ARG A 202 30.51 12.89 15.22
C ARG A 202 29.50 12.35 16.23
N PRO A 203 29.00 13.19 17.15
CA PRO A 203 27.91 12.80 18.04
C PRO A 203 26.68 12.32 17.26
N ALA A 204 25.99 11.28 17.75
CA ALA A 204 24.81 10.69 17.10
C ALA A 204 23.73 11.72 16.74
N ALA A 205 23.46 12.68 17.63
CA ALA A 205 22.51 13.76 17.37
C ALA A 205 22.93 14.66 16.19
N ALA A 206 24.22 14.94 16.04
CA ALA A 206 24.75 15.75 14.94
C ALA A 206 24.72 14.99 13.60
N ARG A 207 24.96 13.67 13.64
CA ARG A 207 24.80 12.76 12.48
C ARG A 207 23.34 12.75 12.02
N LEU A 208 22.39 12.56 12.95
CA LEU A 208 20.95 12.60 12.64
C LEU A 208 20.51 13.96 12.08
N ALA A 209 20.94 15.07 12.70
CA ALA A 209 20.56 16.41 12.27
C ALA A 209 20.94 16.70 10.80
N ALA A 210 22.06 16.15 10.31
CA ALA A 210 22.48 16.30 8.92
C ALA A 210 21.53 15.62 7.92
N ALA A 211 20.72 14.65 8.36
CA ALA A 211 19.70 14.00 7.54
C ALA A 211 18.33 14.69 7.62
N LEU A 212 18.18 15.72 8.45
CA LEU A 212 16.91 16.42 8.71
C LEU A 212 16.97 17.90 8.29
N THR A 213 17.87 18.24 7.35
CA THR A 213 18.00 19.62 6.90
C THR A 213 16.91 19.99 5.89
N PRO A 214 16.55 21.28 5.77
CA PRO A 214 15.57 21.73 4.78
C PRO A 214 15.91 21.36 3.34
N GLU A 215 17.20 21.29 2.99
CA GLU A 215 17.66 20.93 1.66
C GLU A 215 17.37 19.46 1.36
N VAL A 216 17.63 18.57 2.33
CA VAL A 216 17.28 17.16 2.24
C VAL A 216 15.76 16.98 2.14
N ASP A 217 15.00 17.72 2.96
CA ASP A 217 13.54 17.68 2.95
C ASP A 217 12.97 18.10 1.59
N ALA A 218 13.52 19.14 0.97
CA ALA A 218 13.11 19.60 -0.35
C ALA A 218 13.30 18.51 -1.42
N VAL A 219 14.42 17.78 -1.38
CA VAL A 219 14.68 16.67 -2.31
C VAL A 219 13.67 15.55 -2.09
N LEU A 220 13.49 15.10 -0.84
CA LEU A 220 12.61 13.97 -0.51
C LEU A 220 11.13 14.29 -0.71
N ALA A 221 10.71 15.54 -0.52
CA ALA A 221 9.35 15.99 -0.82
C ALA A 221 9.04 15.95 -2.33
N ARG A 222 10.04 16.20 -3.18
CA ARG A 222 9.91 16.17 -4.64
C ARG A 222 10.12 14.78 -5.23
N ARG A 223 10.99 13.99 -4.61
CA ARG A 223 11.41 12.64 -5.07
C ARG A 223 11.47 11.68 -3.88
N PRO A 224 10.32 11.31 -3.29
CA PRO A 224 10.30 10.39 -2.17
C PRO A 224 10.68 8.97 -2.61
N LEU A 225 11.24 8.19 -1.68
CA LEU A 225 11.43 6.75 -1.85
C LEU A 225 10.08 6.04 -1.76
N ARG A 226 9.73 5.24 -2.78
CA ARG A 226 8.44 4.54 -2.92
C ARG A 226 8.65 3.04 -3.10
#